data_AF-N6UUK7-F1
#
_entry.id   AF-N6UUK7-F1
#
_cell.length_a   1.000
_cell.length_b   1.000
_cell.length_c   1.000
_cell.angle_alpha   90.00
_cell.angle_beta   90.00
_cell.angle_gamma   90.00
#
_symmetry.space_group_name_H-M   'P 1'
#
loop_
_entity.id
_entity.type
_entity.pdbx_description
1 polymer ?
#
loop_
_entity_poly.entity_id
_entity_poly.type
_entity_poly.pdbx_seq_one_letter_code
_entity_poly.pdbx_strand_id
1 'polypeptide(L)'
;MNVIRYIRKDKFLFLMLFIWVLINIFFFLPFFKYVSNLKFSINNGLSAFSGIFLGPIYGSLAILIILFIYMITNLFQIEPFMLVPPVISTLVVGWLCEKRWRLSLHIIAFGTLILYYLIIFLKMDNYLHIPYAVIVSIAIIYIIKDKFDDYLFSSNIFKVLLSSTSLSFISIVTGHIYEKIVRIITGHKLPKICNVFINLPIIILLSLFCGIFVTVTLIALKFLIIRSPDLRDKILTTVLREEVKPIKHSVDEELLKKYGVKIPDENEQLEVLKTLAIFLSENKKLK
;
A
#
# COMPACT_ATOMS: atom_id res chain seq x y z
N MET A 1 8.99 -10.95 -3.38
CA MET A 1 8.31 -10.73 -4.69
C MET A 1 6.93 -10.12 -4.42
N ASN A 2 6.62 -8.96 -5.02
CA ASN A 2 5.36 -8.26 -4.79
C ASN A 2 4.21 -8.91 -5.58
N VAL A 3 3.66 -10.01 -5.05
CA VAL A 3 2.60 -10.81 -5.68
C VAL A 3 1.38 -9.94 -6.05
N ILE A 4 1.07 -8.95 -5.21
CA ILE A 4 -0.03 -8.01 -5.46
C ILE A 4 0.17 -7.23 -6.75
N ARG A 5 1.41 -6.82 -7.08
CA ARG A 5 1.70 -6.12 -8.35
C ARG A 5 1.31 -6.97 -9.57
N TYR A 6 1.49 -8.29 -9.51
CA TYR A 6 1.12 -9.20 -10.59
C TYR A 6 -0.38 -9.46 -10.63
N ILE A 7 -1.04 -9.59 -9.48
CA ILE A 7 -2.51 -9.69 -9.38
C ILE A 7 -3.17 -8.49 -10.07
N ARG A 8 -2.62 -7.27 -9.91
CA ARG A 8 -3.17 -6.04 -10.51
C ARG A 8 -3.10 -5.98 -12.04
N LYS A 9 -2.35 -6.87 -12.70
CA LYS A 9 -2.21 -6.88 -14.17
C LYS A 9 -3.28 -7.67 -14.87
N ASP A 10 -3.86 -8.65 -14.20
CA ASP A 10 -5.04 -9.34 -14.68
C ASP A 10 -6.28 -8.48 -14.33
N LYS A 11 -7.06 -8.09 -15.36
CA LYS A 11 -8.21 -7.20 -15.19
C LYS A 11 -9.27 -7.77 -14.24
N PHE A 12 -9.52 -9.08 -14.31
CA PHE A 12 -10.52 -9.73 -13.49
C PHE A 12 -10.05 -9.85 -12.04
N LEU A 13 -8.81 -10.28 -11.82
CA LEU A 13 -8.23 -10.36 -10.48
C LEU A 13 -8.08 -8.98 -9.85
N PHE A 14 -7.74 -7.96 -10.64
CA PHE A 14 -7.71 -6.57 -10.20
C PHE A 14 -9.09 -6.09 -9.75
N LEU A 15 -10.15 -6.37 -10.53
CA LEU A 15 -11.51 -6.01 -10.16
C LEU A 15 -11.94 -6.69 -8.86
N MET A 16 -11.65 -7.99 -8.71
CA MET A 16 -11.94 -8.74 -7.48
C MET A 16 -11.19 -8.15 -6.28
N LEU A 17 -9.92 -7.80 -6.44
CA LEU A 17 -9.11 -7.16 -5.41
C LEU A 17 -9.67 -5.77 -5.05
N PHE A 18 -10.13 -5.01 -6.04
CA PHE A 18 -10.76 -3.70 -5.85
C PHE A 18 -12.06 -3.81 -5.04
N ILE A 19 -12.96 -4.72 -5.43
CA ILE A 19 -14.22 -4.98 -4.70
C ILE A 19 -13.91 -5.44 -3.28
N TRP A 20 -12.95 -6.35 -3.11
CA TRP A 20 -12.57 -6.85 -1.80
C TRP A 20 -12.01 -5.73 -0.91
N VAL A 21 -11.19 -4.83 -1.46
CA VAL A 21 -10.70 -3.66 -0.72
C VAL A 21 -11.85 -2.74 -0.31
N LEU A 22 -12.82 -2.49 -1.21
CA LEU A 22 -14.02 -1.71 -0.88
C LEU A 22 -14.81 -2.32 0.28
N ILE A 23 -15.10 -3.63 0.22
CA ILE A 23 -15.85 -4.36 1.26
C ILE A 23 -15.12 -4.28 2.60
N ASN A 24 -13.81 -4.54 2.61
CA ASN A 24 -13.02 -4.50 3.85
C ASN A 24 -13.03 -3.09 4.46
N ILE A 25 -12.85 -2.06 3.65
CA ILE A 25 -12.89 -0.70 4.18
C ILE A 25 -14.28 -0.38 4.77
N PHE A 26 -15.36 -0.79 4.09
CA PHE A 26 -16.73 -0.57 4.56
C PHE A 26 -17.04 -1.33 5.86
N PHE A 27 -16.57 -2.56 5.99
CA PHE A 27 -16.78 -3.39 7.19
C PHE A 27 -16.02 -2.85 8.40
N PHE A 28 -14.84 -2.27 8.20
CA PHE A 28 -14.01 -1.79 9.31
C PHE A 28 -14.26 -0.32 9.70
N LEU A 29 -14.87 0.49 8.82
CA LEU A 29 -15.35 1.85 9.13
C LEU A 29 -16.11 1.96 10.48
N PRO A 30 -17.09 1.10 10.82
CA PRO A 30 -17.80 1.16 12.10
C PRO A 30 -16.94 0.75 13.31
N PHE A 31 -16.04 -0.24 13.18
CA PHE A 31 -15.11 -0.63 14.26
C PHE A 31 -14.20 0.52 14.67
N PHE A 32 -13.73 1.28 13.68
CA PHE A 32 -12.89 2.43 13.94
C PHE A 32 -13.67 3.63 14.50
N LYS A 33 -14.97 3.78 14.18
CA LYS A 33 -15.84 4.81 14.78
C LYS A 33 -15.88 4.68 16.31
N TYR A 34 -15.84 3.45 16.83
CA TYR A 34 -15.81 3.18 18.27
C TYR A 34 -14.50 3.63 18.95
N VAL A 35 -13.37 3.54 18.24
CA VAL A 35 -12.06 4.05 18.69
C VAL A 35 -12.00 5.59 18.58
N SER A 36 -12.82 6.19 17.71
CA SER A 36 -12.81 7.64 17.39
C SER A 36 -13.58 8.57 18.32
N ASN A 37 -14.01 8.11 19.51
CA ASN A 37 -14.25 9.05 20.62
C ASN A 37 -13.00 9.92 20.91
N LEU A 38 -11.84 9.58 20.33
CA LEU A 38 -10.60 10.34 20.29
C LEU A 38 -10.46 11.39 19.15
N LYS A 39 -11.50 11.65 18.32
CA LYS A 39 -11.48 12.66 17.22
C LYS A 39 -10.31 12.53 16.21
N PHE A 40 -9.82 11.32 15.95
CA PHE A 40 -8.81 11.06 14.91
C PHE A 40 -9.46 10.62 13.59
N SER A 41 -8.91 11.09 12.47
CA SER A 41 -9.33 10.73 11.12
C SER A 41 -8.88 9.30 10.78
N ILE A 42 -9.72 8.33 11.16
CA ILE A 42 -9.64 6.88 10.86
C ILE A 42 -9.22 6.60 9.41
N ASN A 43 -9.62 7.47 8.48
CA ASN A 43 -9.37 7.42 7.05
C ASN A 43 -7.89 7.18 6.69
N ASN A 44 -6.96 7.63 7.53
CA ASN A 44 -5.53 7.49 7.29
C ASN A 44 -4.99 6.06 7.52
N GLY A 45 -5.68 5.24 8.32
CA GLY A 45 -5.35 3.83 8.51
C GLY A 45 -5.75 2.94 7.33
N LEU A 46 -6.89 3.27 6.72
CA LEU A 46 -7.41 2.62 5.50
C LEU A 46 -6.58 3.00 4.26
N SER A 47 -5.88 4.13 4.31
CA SER A 47 -4.95 4.62 3.28
C SER A 47 -3.75 3.69 3.06
N ALA A 48 -3.20 3.14 4.15
CA ALA A 48 -2.13 2.16 4.04
C ALA A 48 -2.62 0.87 3.36
N PHE A 49 -3.80 0.40 3.77
CA PHE A 49 -4.41 -0.80 3.23
C PHE A 49 -4.63 -0.69 1.71
N SER A 50 -5.40 0.31 1.28
CA SER A 50 -5.68 0.53 -0.15
C SER A 50 -4.41 0.76 -0.98
N GLY A 51 -3.42 1.49 -0.46
CA GLY A 51 -2.14 1.73 -1.13
C GLY A 51 -1.33 0.45 -1.32
N ILE A 52 -1.31 -0.45 -0.33
CA ILE A 52 -0.62 -1.74 -0.42
C ILE A 52 -1.27 -2.65 -1.48
N PHE A 53 -2.60 -2.76 -1.47
CA PHE A 53 -3.32 -3.73 -2.30
C PHE A 53 -3.59 -3.23 -3.72
N LEU A 54 -3.96 -1.96 -3.91
CA LEU A 54 -4.34 -1.42 -5.22
C LEU A 54 -3.23 -0.56 -5.84
N GLY A 55 -2.21 -0.19 -5.07
CA GLY A 55 -1.18 0.76 -5.45
C GLY A 55 -1.65 2.21 -5.38
N PRO A 56 -0.85 3.14 -5.90
CA PRO A 56 -1.04 4.56 -5.68
C PRO A 56 -2.34 5.07 -6.29
N ILE A 57 -2.51 4.95 -7.61
CA ILE A 57 -3.62 5.58 -8.33
C ILE A 57 -4.96 4.92 -7.96
N TYR A 58 -5.05 3.60 -8.08
CA TYR A 58 -6.29 2.87 -7.84
C TYR A 58 -6.66 2.79 -6.35
N GLY A 59 -5.66 2.75 -5.45
CA GLY A 59 -5.90 2.85 -4.01
C GLY A 59 -6.51 4.20 -3.65
N SER A 60 -5.95 5.29 -4.18
CA SER A 60 -6.48 6.64 -3.99
C SER A 60 -7.90 6.79 -4.52
N LEU A 61 -8.19 6.22 -5.70
CA LEU A 61 -9.56 6.20 -6.25
C LEU A 61 -10.53 5.43 -5.35
N ALA A 62 -10.14 4.25 -4.85
CA ALA A 62 -10.97 3.45 -3.95
C ALA A 62 -11.32 4.23 -2.68
N ILE A 63 -10.34 4.90 -2.08
CA ILE A 63 -10.58 5.73 -0.89
C ILE A 63 -11.45 6.93 -1.20
N LEU A 64 -11.22 7.61 -2.30
CA LEU A 64 -12.05 8.75 -2.70
C LEU A 64 -13.51 8.31 -2.85
N ILE A 65 -13.77 7.18 -3.52
CA ILE A 65 -15.11 6.62 -3.69
C ILE A 65 -15.75 6.31 -2.33
N ILE A 66 -15.03 5.61 -1.44
CA ILE A 66 -15.57 5.24 -0.13
C ILE A 66 -15.89 6.47 0.71
N LEU A 67 -14.98 7.44 0.76
CA LEU A 67 -15.18 8.65 1.55
C LEU A 67 -16.29 9.52 0.96
N PHE A 68 -16.44 9.53 -0.37
CA PHE A 68 -17.54 10.20 -1.04
C PHE A 68 -18.89 9.54 -0.72
N ILE A 69 -18.98 8.21 -0.79
CA ILE A 69 -20.17 7.46 -0.37
C ILE A 69 -20.48 7.76 1.10
N TYR A 70 -19.46 7.71 1.97
CA TYR A 70 -19.64 7.97 3.39
C TYR A 70 -20.15 9.40 3.66
N MET A 71 -19.61 10.39 2.94
CA MET A 71 -20.03 11.80 3.01
C MET A 71 -21.50 11.97 2.62
N ILE A 72 -21.95 11.28 1.55
CA ILE A 72 -23.36 11.28 1.12
C ILE A 72 -24.25 10.62 2.17
N THR A 73 -23.84 9.46 2.70
CA THR A 73 -24.67 8.69 3.64
C THR A 73 -24.78 9.31 5.04
N ASN A 74 -23.81 10.14 5.47
CA ASN A 74 -23.79 10.74 6.81
C ASN A 74 -24.06 12.26 6.80
N LEU A 75 -24.93 12.75 5.91
CA LEU A 75 -25.41 14.15 5.90
C LEU A 75 -24.28 15.19 6.01
N PHE A 76 -23.25 15.12 5.16
CA PHE A 76 -22.17 16.12 5.07
C PHE A 76 -21.36 16.38 6.35
N GLN A 77 -21.26 15.41 7.27
CA GLN A 77 -20.34 15.54 8.42
C GLN A 77 -18.85 15.55 8.03
N ILE A 78 -18.51 15.11 6.81
CA ILE A 78 -17.17 15.19 6.24
C ILE A 78 -17.12 16.35 5.25
N GLU A 79 -16.23 17.30 5.49
CA GLU A 79 -16.02 18.44 4.61
C GLU A 79 -15.31 17.99 3.31
N PRO A 80 -15.67 18.53 2.13
CA PRO A 80 -15.13 18.07 0.84
C PRO A 80 -13.59 18.10 0.75
N PHE A 81 -12.95 19.09 1.36
CA PHE A 81 -11.48 19.21 1.36
C PHE A 81 -10.78 18.17 2.25
N MET A 82 -11.50 17.57 3.21
CA MET A 82 -10.98 16.51 4.09
C MET A 82 -10.84 15.16 3.39
N LEU A 83 -11.20 15.07 2.11
CA LEU A 83 -10.89 13.94 1.22
C LEU A 83 -9.43 13.93 0.76
N VAL A 84 -8.77 15.09 0.70
CA VAL A 84 -7.40 15.23 0.18
C VAL A 84 -6.35 14.49 1.02
N PRO A 85 -6.33 14.62 2.37
CA PRO A 85 -5.31 13.98 3.18
C PRO A 85 -5.22 12.44 3.05
N PRO A 86 -6.31 11.66 3.13
CA PRO A 86 -6.25 10.21 2.96
C PRO A 86 -5.88 9.80 1.52
N VAL A 87 -6.28 10.59 0.51
CA VAL A 87 -5.86 10.36 -0.88
C VAL A 87 -4.35 10.47 -1.04
N ILE A 88 -3.73 11.53 -0.50
CA ILE A 88 -2.27 11.74 -0.56
C ILE A 88 -1.53 10.68 0.26
N SER A 89 -2.05 10.35 1.45
CA SER A 89 -1.54 9.28 2.30
C SER A 89 -1.45 7.93 1.54
N THR A 90 -2.49 7.62 0.77
CA THR A 90 -2.57 6.41 -0.06
C THR A 90 -1.56 6.43 -1.22
N LEU A 91 -1.40 7.58 -1.88
CA LEU A 91 -0.39 7.74 -2.95
C LEU A 91 1.01 7.45 -2.42
N VAL A 92 1.37 7.99 -1.25
CA VAL A 92 2.67 7.80 -0.63
C VAL A 92 2.96 6.33 -0.36
N VAL A 93 2.02 5.62 0.25
CA VAL A 93 2.16 4.19 0.54
C VAL A 93 2.21 3.37 -0.75
N GLY A 94 1.31 3.65 -1.69
CA GLY A 94 1.27 2.95 -2.97
C GLY A 94 2.57 3.10 -3.76
N TRP A 95 3.18 4.29 -3.78
CA TRP A 95 4.48 4.50 -4.42
C TRP A 95 5.63 3.82 -3.68
N LEU A 96 5.58 3.70 -2.35
CA LEU A 96 6.57 2.89 -1.61
C LEU A 96 6.49 1.42 -2.04
N CYS A 97 5.29 0.86 -2.13
CA CYS A 97 5.07 -0.52 -2.59
C CYS A 97 5.46 -0.75 -4.06
N GLU A 98 5.49 0.31 -4.88
CA GLU A 98 5.96 0.26 -6.28
C GLU A 98 7.45 0.60 -6.46
N LYS A 99 8.23 0.60 -5.37
CA LYS A 99 9.66 0.93 -5.35
C LYS A 99 9.99 2.36 -5.78
N ARG A 100 9.00 3.26 -5.79
CA ARG A 100 9.16 4.69 -6.08
C ARG A 100 9.31 5.52 -4.80
N TRP A 101 10.14 5.03 -3.87
CA TRP A 101 10.31 5.61 -2.52
C TRP A 101 10.75 7.07 -2.53
N ARG A 102 11.50 7.50 -3.57
CA ARG A 102 11.87 8.91 -3.74
C ARG A 102 10.63 9.79 -3.82
N LEU A 103 9.62 9.44 -4.62
CA LEU A 103 8.41 10.25 -4.76
C LEU A 103 7.67 10.39 -3.42
N SER A 104 7.58 9.29 -2.67
CA SER A 104 7.01 9.27 -1.32
C SER A 104 7.74 10.21 -0.36
N LEU A 105 9.08 10.23 -0.39
CA LEU A 105 9.86 11.18 0.41
C LEU A 105 9.63 12.63 -0.03
N HIS A 106 9.59 12.92 -1.33
CA HIS A 106 9.36 14.28 -1.82
C HIS A 106 7.98 14.80 -1.36
N ILE A 107 6.94 13.98 -1.40
CA ILE A 107 5.61 14.37 -0.86
C ILE A 107 5.73 14.73 0.62
N ILE A 108 6.28 13.83 1.44
CA ILE A 108 6.36 14.05 2.89
C ILE A 108 7.17 15.31 3.20
N ALA A 109 8.33 15.48 2.56
CA ALA A 109 9.20 16.63 2.75
C ALA A 109 8.53 17.94 2.31
N PHE A 110 7.92 17.95 1.12
CA PHE A 110 7.23 19.13 0.59
C PHE A 110 6.02 19.53 1.43
N GLY A 111 5.18 18.57 1.84
CA GLY A 111 4.08 18.82 2.77
C GLY A 111 4.58 19.38 4.10
N THR A 112 5.68 18.83 4.64
CA THR A 112 6.27 19.34 5.88
C THR A 112 6.78 20.77 5.73
N LEU A 113 7.42 21.11 4.61
CA LEU A 113 7.87 22.47 4.32
C LEU A 113 6.70 23.46 4.22
N ILE A 114 5.64 23.10 3.50
CA ILE A 114 4.42 23.93 3.42
C ILE A 114 3.85 24.16 4.81
N LEU A 115 3.70 23.09 5.59
CA LEU A 115 3.12 23.16 6.92
C LEU A 115 3.97 24.05 7.84
N TYR A 116 5.29 23.91 7.79
CA TYR A 116 6.22 24.75 8.55
C TYR A 116 6.12 26.22 8.17
N TYR A 117 6.05 26.52 6.86
CA TYR A 117 5.84 27.88 6.35
C TYR A 117 4.54 28.48 6.87
N LEU A 118 3.42 27.74 6.80
CA LEU A 118 2.12 28.19 7.30
C LEU A 118 2.16 28.47 8.82
N ILE A 119 2.83 27.62 9.60
CA ILE A 119 2.95 27.78 11.06
C ILE A 119 3.71 29.06 11.41
N ILE A 120 4.84 29.32 10.75
CA ILE A 120 5.63 30.54 10.96
C ILE A 120 4.82 31.77 10.56
N PHE A 121 4.26 31.77 9.35
CA PHE A 121 3.53 32.91 8.80
C PHE A 121 2.33 33.29 9.68
N LEU A 122 1.62 32.30 10.22
CA LEU A 122 0.46 32.49 11.08
C LEU A 122 0.79 32.61 12.57
N LYS A 123 2.09 32.62 12.95
CA LYS A 123 2.57 32.68 14.34
C LYS A 123 1.89 31.65 15.26
N MET A 124 1.75 30.41 14.79
CA MET A 124 1.07 29.35 15.53
C MET A 124 2.08 28.55 16.38
N ASP A 125 2.62 29.17 17.43
CA ASP A 125 3.73 28.64 18.25
C ASP A 125 3.45 27.23 18.83
N ASN A 126 2.18 26.88 19.05
CA ASN A 126 1.77 25.58 19.59
C ASN A 126 2.02 24.38 18.64
N TYR A 127 2.44 24.61 17.39
CA TYR A 127 2.59 23.56 16.37
C TYR A 127 4.06 23.20 16.07
N LEU A 128 5.03 23.74 16.82
CA LEU A 128 6.46 23.44 16.62
C LEU A 128 6.86 21.98 16.87
N HIS A 129 6.00 21.16 17.49
CA HIS A 129 6.27 19.74 17.78
C HIS A 129 5.99 18.77 16.62
N ILE A 130 5.74 19.29 15.41
CA ILE A 130 5.53 18.47 14.21
C ILE A 130 6.77 17.69 13.68
N PRO A 131 8.05 18.07 13.94
CA PRO A 131 9.15 17.45 13.21
C PRO A 131 9.46 16.01 13.62
N TYR A 132 9.13 15.56 14.84
CA TYR A 132 9.59 14.24 15.32
C TYR A 132 8.98 13.06 14.55
N ALA A 133 7.65 13.02 14.38
CA ALA A 133 7.02 11.92 13.66
C ALA A 133 7.38 11.91 12.16
N VAL A 134 7.68 13.09 11.59
CA VAL A 134 8.16 13.22 10.21
C VAL A 134 9.59 12.70 10.07
N ILE A 135 10.49 13.06 10.99
CA ILE A 135 11.86 12.53 11.00
C ILE A 135 11.84 11.01 11.13
N VAL A 136 11.01 10.49 12.04
CA VAL A 136 10.84 9.03 12.21
C VAL A 136 10.28 8.39 10.94
N SER A 137 9.28 8.97 10.28
CA SER A 137 8.72 8.38 9.06
C SER A 137 9.74 8.36 7.91
N ILE A 138 10.55 9.42 7.76
CA ILE A 138 11.66 9.49 6.80
C ILE A 138 12.71 8.42 7.13
N ALA A 139 13.12 8.30 8.40
CA ALA A 139 14.10 7.30 8.84
C ALA A 139 13.60 5.87 8.55
N ILE A 140 12.34 5.58 8.87
CA ILE A 140 11.69 4.30 8.56
C ILE A 140 11.78 4.03 7.05
N ILE A 141 11.39 4.98 6.19
CA ILE A 141 11.49 4.82 4.73
C ILE A 141 12.92 4.47 4.31
N TYR A 142 13.93 5.18 4.81
CA TYR A 142 15.33 4.91 4.48
C TYR A 142 15.80 3.52 4.89
N ILE A 143 15.35 3.03 6.05
CA ILE A 143 15.74 1.71 6.58
C ILE A 143 15.08 0.56 5.80
N ILE A 144 13.82 0.72 5.39
CA ILE A 144 13.02 -0.39 4.85
C ILE A 144 12.77 -0.30 3.33
N LYS A 145 13.17 0.79 2.65
CA LYS A 145 12.94 1.01 1.20
C LYS A 145 13.28 -0.17 0.30
N ASP A 146 14.39 -0.84 0.56
CA ASP A 146 14.89 -1.94 -0.28
C ASP A 146 14.35 -3.31 0.18
N LYS A 147 13.73 -3.37 1.36
CA LYS A 147 13.28 -4.59 2.03
C LYS A 147 11.76 -4.73 2.09
N PHE A 148 10.99 -3.75 1.60
CA PHE A 148 9.53 -3.73 1.70
C PHE A 148 8.87 -4.99 1.14
N ASP A 149 9.18 -5.34 -0.11
CA ASP A 149 8.57 -6.51 -0.77
C ASP A 149 8.92 -7.81 -0.04
N ASP A 150 10.14 -7.92 0.45
CA ASP A 150 10.60 -9.12 1.15
C ASP A 150 9.94 -9.25 2.51
N TYR A 151 9.70 -8.13 3.21
CA TYR A 151 9.09 -8.13 4.53
C TYR A 151 7.57 -8.34 4.44
N LEU A 152 6.87 -7.65 3.53
CA LEU A 152 5.41 -7.79 3.33
C LEU A 152 5.03 -9.21 2.93
N PHE A 153 5.83 -9.85 2.07
CA PHE A 153 5.54 -11.18 1.55
C PHE A 153 6.35 -12.30 2.23
N SER A 154 7.06 -11.99 3.31
CA SER A 154 7.77 -12.96 4.15
C SER A 154 6.82 -14.03 4.73
N SER A 155 7.34 -15.23 4.96
CA SER A 155 6.69 -16.28 5.76
C SER A 155 6.71 -15.97 7.26
N ASN A 156 7.72 -15.23 7.73
CA ASN A 156 7.83 -14.78 9.11
C ASN A 156 6.83 -13.64 9.38
N ILE A 157 5.86 -13.90 10.26
CA ILE A 157 4.78 -12.98 10.64
C ILE A 157 5.32 -11.67 11.23
N PHE A 158 6.41 -11.71 12.02
CA PHE A 158 6.99 -10.50 12.61
C PHE A 158 7.54 -9.54 11.54
N LYS A 159 8.13 -10.07 10.46
CA LYS A 159 8.59 -9.24 9.33
C LYS A 159 7.40 -8.58 8.62
N VAL A 160 6.32 -9.34 8.41
CA VAL A 160 5.09 -8.82 7.81
C VAL A 160 4.51 -7.72 8.70
N LEU A 161 4.33 -7.98 10.00
CA LEU A 161 3.81 -7.02 10.97
C LEU A 161 4.65 -5.74 11.00
N LEU A 162 5.98 -5.86 11.10
CA LEU A 162 6.88 -4.72 11.10
C LEU A 162 6.71 -3.86 9.84
N SER A 163 6.65 -4.47 8.66
CA SER A 163 6.46 -3.74 7.40
C SER A 163 5.08 -3.09 7.29
N SER A 164 4.02 -3.80 7.67
CA SER A 164 2.65 -3.31 7.68
C SER A 164 2.50 -2.12 8.63
N THR A 165 2.99 -2.23 9.87
CA THR A 165 2.97 -1.14 10.85
C THR A 165 3.80 0.05 10.40
N SER A 166 4.96 -0.18 9.79
CA SER A 166 5.80 0.89 9.24
C SER A 166 5.07 1.68 8.14
N LEU A 167 4.40 0.98 7.21
CA LEU A 167 3.60 1.61 6.15
C LEU A 167 2.38 2.33 6.73
N SER A 168 1.71 1.74 7.71
CA SER A 168 0.62 2.42 8.43
C SER A 168 1.09 3.67 9.15
N PHE A 169 2.27 3.65 9.77
CA PHE A 169 2.85 4.83 10.42
C PHE A 169 3.12 5.94 9.40
N ILE A 170 3.77 5.62 8.28
CA ILE A 170 4.04 6.58 7.19
C ILE A 170 2.74 7.16 6.63
N SER A 171 1.73 6.31 6.42
CA SER A 171 0.38 6.68 5.99
C SER A 171 -0.25 7.70 6.93
N ILE A 172 -0.28 7.40 8.23
CA ILE A 172 -0.88 8.25 9.27
C ILE A 172 -0.15 9.59 9.37
N VAL A 173 1.19 9.58 9.39
CA VAL A 173 1.99 10.82 9.44
C VAL A 173 1.72 11.69 8.21
N THR A 174 1.70 11.10 7.02
CA THR A 174 1.39 11.82 5.78
C THR A 174 -0.01 12.42 5.82
N GLY A 175 -1.02 11.62 6.17
CA GLY A 175 -2.40 12.08 6.30
C GLY A 175 -2.52 13.24 7.28
N HIS A 176 -1.82 13.20 8.41
CA HIS A 176 -1.84 14.30 9.38
C HIS A 176 -1.17 15.59 8.88
N ILE A 177 -0.06 15.50 8.14
CA ILE A 177 0.58 16.68 7.54
C ILE A 177 -0.43 17.40 6.65
N TYR A 178 -1.03 16.67 5.71
CA TYR A 178 -1.94 17.27 4.74
C TYR A 178 -3.28 17.67 5.34
N GLU A 179 -3.77 16.95 6.35
CA GLU A 179 -4.96 17.35 7.11
C GLU A 179 -4.76 18.70 7.80
N LYS A 180 -3.59 18.92 8.42
CA LYS A 180 -3.29 20.21 9.05
C LYS A 180 -3.18 21.33 8.02
N ILE A 181 -2.51 21.09 6.89
CA ILE A 181 -2.42 22.06 5.79
C ILE A 181 -3.82 22.45 5.32
N VAL A 182 -4.67 21.47 5.02
CA VAL A 182 -6.03 21.72 4.55
C VAL A 182 -6.82 22.54 5.58
N ARG A 183 -6.83 22.14 6.86
CA ARG A 183 -7.56 22.84 7.92
C ARG A 183 -7.10 24.29 8.12
N ILE A 184 -5.80 24.55 7.98
CA ILE A 184 -5.25 25.91 8.05
C ILE A 184 -5.76 26.75 6.87
N ILE A 185 -5.64 26.22 5.65
CA ILE A 185 -6.01 26.94 4.41
C ILE A 185 -7.52 27.25 4.37
N THR A 186 -8.36 26.32 4.83
CA THR A 186 -9.82 26.49 4.82
C THR A 186 -10.36 27.30 5.99
N GLY A 187 -9.49 27.75 6.91
CA GLY A 187 -9.89 28.58 8.05
C GLY A 187 -10.79 27.87 9.06
N HIS A 188 -10.91 26.53 8.97
CA HIS A 188 -11.68 25.77 9.95
C HIS A 188 -10.99 25.84 11.31
N LYS A 189 -11.77 26.08 12.37
CA LYS A 189 -11.26 26.07 13.75
C LYS A 189 -10.57 24.74 13.98
N LEU A 190 -9.24 24.76 14.06
CA LEU A 190 -8.48 23.71 14.72
C LEU A 190 -9.13 23.53 16.09
N PRO A 191 -9.65 22.34 16.45
CA PRO A 191 -10.21 22.14 17.78
C PRO A 191 -9.22 22.70 18.81
N LYS A 192 -9.66 23.37 19.88
CA LYS A 192 -8.73 23.84 20.94
C LYS A 192 -7.89 22.69 21.54
N ILE A 193 -8.36 21.45 21.34
CA ILE A 193 -7.68 20.18 21.69
C ILE A 193 -6.63 19.77 20.64
N CYS A 194 -6.47 20.47 19.51
CA CYS A 194 -5.31 20.30 18.60
C CYS A 194 -4.01 20.91 19.15
N ASN A 195 -4.05 21.49 20.37
CA ASN A 195 -2.89 21.57 21.27
C ASN A 195 -2.44 20.20 21.79
N VAL A 196 -3.17 19.12 21.50
CA VAL A 196 -2.63 17.76 21.54
C VAL A 196 -1.56 17.76 20.48
N PHE A 197 -0.34 17.98 20.96
CA PHE A 197 0.90 17.36 20.50
C PHE A 197 0.60 16.23 19.53
N ILE A 198 1.41 16.07 18.49
CA ILE A 198 1.58 14.74 17.90
C ILE A 198 1.81 13.79 19.07
N ASN A 199 0.75 13.13 19.54
CA ASN A 199 0.84 12.26 20.70
C ASN A 199 1.40 11.01 20.08
N LEU A 200 2.72 11.00 19.94
CA LEU A 200 3.50 9.95 19.33
C LEU A 200 3.03 8.58 19.84
N PRO A 201 2.72 8.39 21.15
CA PRO A 201 2.01 7.22 21.65
C PRO A 201 0.73 6.83 20.89
N ILE A 202 -0.18 7.78 20.63
CA ILE A 202 -1.44 7.52 19.91
C ILE A 202 -1.17 7.17 18.44
N ILE A 203 -0.25 7.88 17.78
CA ILE A 203 0.11 7.56 16.37
C ILE A 203 0.73 6.18 16.28
N ILE A 204 1.62 5.83 17.22
CA ILE A 204 2.21 4.49 17.30
C ILE A 204 1.11 3.46 17.51
N LEU A 205 0.22 3.67 18.47
CA LEU A 205 -0.88 2.74 18.76
C LEU A 205 -1.79 2.54 17.54
N LEU A 206 -2.20 3.63 16.87
CA LEU A 206 -3.02 3.57 15.68
C LEU A 206 -2.29 2.86 14.52
N SER A 207 -1.00 3.15 14.33
CA SER A 207 -0.20 2.47 13.32
C SER A 207 -0.07 0.97 13.58
N LEU A 208 -0.05 0.56 14.85
CA LEU A 208 0.02 -0.83 15.26
C LEU A 208 -1.32 -1.53 14.98
N PHE A 209 -2.46 -0.93 15.35
CA PHE A 209 -3.79 -1.47 15.01
C PHE A 209 -3.98 -1.62 13.49
N CYS A 210 -3.65 -0.59 12.72
CA CYS A 210 -3.74 -0.63 11.26
C CYS A 210 -2.75 -1.66 10.66
N GLY A 211 -1.55 -1.75 11.22
CA GLY A 211 -0.54 -2.73 10.81
C GLY A 211 -0.96 -4.17 11.07
N ILE A 212 -1.60 -4.44 12.21
CA ILE A 212 -2.20 -5.76 12.52
C ILE A 212 -3.29 -6.08 11.49
N PHE A 213 -4.19 -5.14 11.23
CA PHE A 213 -5.26 -5.32 10.24
C PHE A 213 -4.69 -5.68 8.86
N VAL A 214 -3.76 -4.88 8.33
CA VAL A 214 -3.08 -5.16 7.05
C VAL A 214 -2.41 -6.53 7.07
N THR A 215 -1.77 -6.91 8.17
CA THR A 215 -1.06 -8.19 8.32
C THR A 215 -2.03 -9.37 8.27
N VAL A 216 -3.12 -9.32 9.03
CA VAL A 216 -4.18 -10.36 8.99
C VAL A 216 -4.72 -10.51 7.58
N THR A 217 -4.97 -9.40 6.90
CA THR A 217 -5.52 -9.40 5.56
C THR A 217 -4.52 -9.92 4.51
N LEU A 218 -3.22 -9.64 4.66
CA LEU A 218 -2.17 -10.25 3.84
C LEU A 218 -2.05 -11.76 4.08
N ILE A 219 -2.18 -12.22 5.33
CA ILE A 219 -2.17 -13.65 5.66
C ILE A 219 -3.37 -14.35 5.02
N ALA A 220 -4.56 -13.76 5.12
CA ALA A 220 -5.77 -14.29 4.46
C ALA A 220 -5.60 -14.37 2.95
N LEU A 221 -5.03 -13.33 2.31
CA LEU A 221 -4.75 -13.35 0.88
C LEU A 221 -3.74 -14.46 0.51
N LYS A 222 -2.64 -14.60 1.26
CA LYS A 222 -1.65 -15.67 1.04
C LYS A 222 -2.31 -17.04 1.15
N PHE A 223 -3.18 -17.24 2.14
CA PHE A 223 -3.91 -18.49 2.32
C PHE A 223 -4.82 -18.80 1.13
N LEU A 224 -5.56 -17.81 0.62
CA LEU A 224 -6.39 -17.94 -0.58
C LEU A 224 -5.58 -18.33 -1.82
N ILE A 225 -4.42 -17.69 -2.04
CA ILE A 225 -3.52 -18.00 -3.16
C ILE A 225 -3.00 -19.44 -3.06
N ILE A 226 -2.66 -19.91 -1.86
CA ILE A 226 -2.17 -21.29 -1.65
C ILE A 226 -3.28 -22.31 -1.91
N ARG A 227 -4.52 -22.00 -1.53
CA ARG A 227 -5.67 -22.93 -1.63
C ARG A 227 -6.37 -22.90 -2.99
N SER A 228 -6.15 -21.89 -3.82
CA SER A 228 -6.74 -21.78 -5.15
C SER A 228 -5.68 -22.05 -6.23
N PRO A 229 -5.58 -23.29 -6.76
CA PRO A 229 -4.62 -23.62 -7.82
C PRO A 229 -4.81 -22.75 -9.07
N ASP A 230 -6.05 -22.49 -9.48
CA ASP A 230 -6.35 -21.60 -10.61
C ASP A 230 -5.79 -20.17 -10.42
N LEU A 231 -5.94 -19.62 -9.20
CA LEU A 231 -5.41 -18.30 -8.88
C LEU A 231 -3.89 -18.30 -8.87
N ARG A 232 -3.29 -19.32 -8.27
CA ARG A 232 -1.83 -19.51 -8.23
C ARG A 232 -1.25 -19.60 -9.64
N ASP A 233 -1.88 -20.38 -10.51
CA ASP A 233 -1.40 -20.62 -11.88
C ASP A 233 -1.53 -19.35 -12.74
N LYS A 234 -2.62 -18.59 -12.59
CA LYS A 234 -2.76 -17.27 -13.24
C LYS A 234 -1.67 -16.29 -12.81
N ILE A 235 -1.41 -16.20 -11.50
CA ILE A 235 -0.34 -15.33 -10.97
C ILE A 235 1.03 -15.78 -11.50
N LEU A 236 1.33 -17.08 -11.45
CA LEU A 236 2.61 -17.63 -11.91
C LEU A 236 2.83 -17.39 -13.41
N THR A 237 1.80 -17.57 -14.23
CA THR A 237 1.84 -17.26 -15.67
C THR A 237 2.19 -15.79 -15.90
N THR A 238 1.57 -14.90 -15.13
CA THR A 238 1.77 -13.45 -15.26
C THR A 238 3.18 -13.06 -14.85
N VAL A 239 3.73 -13.65 -13.78
CA VAL A 239 5.11 -13.43 -13.34
C VAL A 239 6.10 -13.90 -14.41
N LEU A 240 5.92 -15.12 -14.94
CA LEU A 240 6.85 -15.70 -15.90
C LEU A 240 6.88 -14.93 -17.21
N ARG A 241 5.73 -14.49 -17.74
CA ARG A 241 5.67 -13.67 -18.96
C ARG A 241 6.42 -12.35 -18.86
N GLU A 242 6.54 -11.79 -17.66
CA GLU A 242 7.14 -10.47 -17.48
C GLU A 242 8.61 -10.50 -17.08
N GLU A 243 8.98 -11.43 -16.19
CA GLU A 243 10.36 -11.54 -15.73
C GLU A 243 11.21 -12.38 -16.67
N VAL A 244 10.61 -13.37 -17.34
CA VAL A 244 11.28 -14.19 -18.35
C VAL A 244 10.81 -13.74 -19.71
N LYS A 245 11.52 -12.75 -20.30
CA LYS A 245 11.31 -12.41 -21.70
C LYS A 245 11.56 -13.66 -22.54
N PRO A 246 10.64 -14.08 -23.41
CA PRO A 246 10.87 -15.23 -24.28
C PRO A 246 12.14 -14.99 -25.10
N ILE A 247 12.99 -16.01 -25.16
CA ILE A 247 14.29 -15.88 -25.82
C ILE A 247 14.01 -15.76 -27.32
N LYS A 248 14.27 -14.57 -27.88
CA LYS A 248 14.33 -14.39 -29.33
C LYS A 248 15.58 -15.09 -29.83
N HIS A 249 15.40 -16.34 -30.21
CA HIS A 249 16.42 -17.15 -30.82
C HIS A 249 16.71 -16.64 -32.24
N SER A 250 17.86 -16.01 -32.46
CA SER A 250 18.47 -15.94 -33.78
C SER A 250 19.16 -17.28 -34.04
N VAL A 251 18.36 -18.29 -34.37
CA VAL A 251 18.86 -19.66 -34.59
C VAL A 251 18.72 -19.99 -36.06
N ASP A 252 19.74 -20.64 -36.59
CA ASP A 252 19.86 -21.04 -37.99
C ASP A 252 18.83 -22.14 -38.33
N GLU A 253 17.88 -21.80 -39.21
CA GLU A 253 16.76 -22.67 -39.58
C GLU A 253 17.21 -23.97 -40.28
N GLU A 254 18.37 -23.96 -40.95
CA GLU A 254 18.91 -25.14 -41.63
C GLU A 254 19.41 -26.18 -40.63
N LEU A 255 20.05 -25.75 -39.54
CA LEU A 255 20.51 -26.63 -38.47
C LEU A 255 19.35 -27.25 -37.70
N LEU A 256 18.28 -26.49 -37.43
CA LEU A 256 17.08 -27.00 -36.76
C LEU A 256 16.40 -28.10 -37.58
N LYS A 257 16.27 -27.90 -38.90
CA LYS A 257 15.72 -28.91 -39.82
C LYS A 257 16.61 -30.15 -39.88
N LYS A 258 17.93 -29.99 -39.95
CA LYS A 258 18.89 -31.11 -40.04
C LYS A 258 18.83 -32.03 -38.82
N TYR A 259 18.62 -31.47 -37.63
CA TYR A 259 18.55 -32.24 -36.38
C TYR A 259 17.12 -32.54 -35.91
N GLY A 260 16.09 -32.15 -36.68
CA GLY A 260 14.69 -32.37 -36.32
C GLY A 260 14.25 -31.66 -35.03
N VAL A 261 14.94 -30.57 -34.66
CA VAL A 261 14.69 -29.86 -33.41
C VAL A 261 13.65 -28.77 -33.65
N LYS A 262 12.48 -28.91 -33.01
CA LYS A 262 11.45 -27.86 -32.96
C LYS A 262 11.82 -26.88 -31.84
N ILE A 263 11.93 -25.59 -32.16
CA ILE A 263 12.02 -24.55 -31.11
C ILE A 263 10.65 -24.49 -30.43
N PRO A 264 10.59 -24.67 -29.09
CA PRO A 264 9.32 -24.58 -28.39
C PRO A 264 8.76 -23.17 -28.51
N ASP A 265 7.46 -23.09 -28.78
CA ASP A 265 6.76 -21.81 -28.86
C ASP A 265 6.71 -21.12 -27.48
N GLU A 266 6.31 -19.85 -27.42
CA GLU A 266 6.27 -19.11 -26.16
C GLU A 266 5.39 -19.78 -25.09
N ASN A 267 4.34 -20.50 -25.49
CA ASN A 267 3.44 -21.17 -24.56
C ASN A 267 4.05 -22.47 -24.01
N GLU A 268 4.70 -23.26 -24.86
CA GLU A 268 5.47 -24.44 -24.49
C GLU A 268 6.62 -24.06 -23.54
N GLN A 269 7.34 -22.96 -23.81
CA GLN A 269 8.38 -22.42 -22.92
C GLN A 269 7.82 -22.01 -21.56
N LEU A 270 6.66 -21.33 -21.55
CA LEU A 270 5.96 -20.93 -20.33
C LEU A 270 5.52 -22.14 -19.49
N GLU A 271 5.04 -23.20 -20.12
CA GLU A 271 4.57 -24.41 -19.44
C GLU A 271 5.72 -25.18 -18.78
N VAL A 272 6.86 -25.30 -19.47
CA VAL A 272 8.08 -25.88 -18.90
C VAL A 272 8.58 -25.05 -17.71
N LEU A 273 8.60 -23.72 -17.83
CA LEU A 273 9.01 -22.82 -16.75
C LEU A 273 8.07 -22.90 -15.53
N LYS A 274 6.76 -23.02 -15.74
CA LYS A 274 5.79 -23.25 -14.66
C LYS A 274 6.07 -24.55 -13.92
N THR A 275 6.26 -25.63 -14.66
CA THR A 275 6.51 -26.97 -14.10
C THR A 275 7.78 -26.97 -13.25
N LEU A 276 8.85 -26.34 -13.77
CA LEU A 276 10.11 -26.12 -13.03
C LEU A 276 9.92 -25.28 -11.77
N ALA A 277 9.16 -24.18 -11.85
CA ALA A 277 8.91 -23.32 -10.70
C ALA A 277 8.12 -24.03 -9.58
N ILE A 278 7.12 -24.83 -9.94
CA ILE A 278 6.34 -25.63 -8.99
C ILE A 278 7.25 -26.68 -8.33
N PHE A 279 8.00 -27.45 -9.13
CA PHE A 279 8.92 -28.47 -8.66
C PHE A 279 10.00 -27.91 -7.71
N LEU A 280 10.58 -26.76 -8.05
CA LEU A 280 11.56 -26.08 -7.19
C LEU A 280 10.95 -25.54 -5.89
N SER A 281 9.66 -25.13 -5.92
CA SER A 281 8.96 -24.65 -4.72
C SER A 281 8.64 -25.78 -3.74
N GLU A 282 8.31 -26.96 -4.26
CA GLU A 282 7.98 -28.14 -3.46
C GLU A 282 9.24 -28.76 -2.85
N ASN A 283 10.35 -28.82 -3.60
CA ASN A 283 11.63 -29.33 -3.09
C ASN A 283 12.35 -28.39 -2.13
N LYS A 284 12.08 -27.07 -2.15
CA LYS A 284 12.60 -26.14 -1.13
C LYS A 284 11.97 -26.33 0.26
N LYS A 285 10.87 -27.08 0.38
CA LYS A 285 10.28 -27.46 1.69
C LYS A 285 10.93 -28.69 2.32
N LEU A 286 11.91 -29.32 1.66
CA LEU A 286 12.67 -30.48 2.14
C LEU A 286 14.07 -30.12 2.69
N LYS A 287 14.35 -28.84 2.95
CA LYS A 287 15.57 -28.38 3.64
C LYS A 287 15.26 -27.51 4.83
#